data_AF-A0A182T167-F1
#
_entry.id   AF-A0A182T167-F1
#
_cell.length_a   1.000
_cell.length_b   1.000
_cell.length_c   1.000
_cell.angle_alpha   90.00
_cell.angle_beta   90.00
_cell.angle_gamma   90.00
#
_symmetry.space_group_name_H-M   'P 1'
#
loop_
_entity.id
_entity.type
_entity.pdbx_description
1 polymer ?
#
loop_
_entity_poly.entity_id
_entity_poly.type
_entity_poly.pdbx_seq_one_letter_code
_entity_poly.pdbx_strand_id
1 'polypeptide(L)'
;MRRETALLLGFLTVTVGTSAVLWSFAMPNFKPLTIPEMTSGVISVGPMRRQRALSAAEIHTLNDWLQHHRAVWGPLGQTPPSSGDATITLTANRPVGADGKPVPYSMTLWTGISAADWNNTVFLEDRPGAVIRVHQFSEADFAALRQLVDQHPYERTAFP
;
A
#
# COMPACT_ATOMS: atom_id res chain seq x y z
N MET A 1 22.41 17.72 -45.84
CA MET A 1 22.87 16.86 -44.71
C MET A 1 23.61 15.67 -45.28
N ARG A 2 24.74 15.25 -44.69
CA ARG A 2 25.44 14.03 -45.11
C ARG A 2 24.59 12.80 -44.72
N ARG A 3 24.67 11.71 -45.50
CA ARG A 3 23.94 10.46 -45.24
C ARG A 3 24.14 9.94 -43.82
N GLU A 4 25.36 10.09 -43.29
CA GLU A 4 25.74 9.74 -41.92
C GLU A 4 24.92 10.53 -40.88
N THR A 5 24.72 11.84 -41.13
CA THR A 5 23.93 12.70 -40.23
C THR A 5 22.46 12.28 -40.19
N ALA A 6 21.90 11.84 -41.33
CA ALA A 6 20.52 11.36 -41.39
C ALA A 6 20.33 10.02 -40.65
N LEU A 7 21.30 9.10 -40.77
CA LEU A 7 21.30 7.84 -40.04
C LEU A 7 21.42 8.04 -38.52
N LEU A 8 22.32 8.93 -38.09
CA LEU A 8 22.47 9.29 -36.68
C LEU A 8 21.20 9.93 -36.11
N LEU A 9 20.54 10.81 -36.88
CA LEU A 9 19.27 11.41 -36.46
C LEU A 9 18.18 10.35 -36.30
N GLY A 10 18.06 9.44 -37.27
CA GLY A 10 17.09 8.35 -37.22
C GLY A 10 17.30 7.43 -36.01
N PHE A 11 18.55 7.05 -35.74
CA PHE A 11 18.89 6.26 -34.55
C PHE A 11 18.52 6.99 -33.26
N LEU A 12 18.89 8.27 -33.14
CA LEU A 12 18.56 9.10 -31.98
C LEU A 12 17.05 9.18 -31.76
N THR A 13 16.27 9.41 -32.82
CA THR A 13 14.80 9.48 -32.74
C THR A 13 14.21 8.17 -32.25
N VAL A 14 14.71 7.02 -32.73
CA VAL A 14 14.25 5.72 -32.24
C VAL A 14 14.60 5.54 -30.77
N THR A 15 15.85 5.76 -30.36
CA THR A 15 16.28 5.56 -28.98
C THR A 15 15.56 6.49 -27.99
N VAL A 16 15.50 7.79 -28.30
CA VAL A 16 14.83 8.78 -27.44
C VAL A 16 13.32 8.57 -27.46
N GLY A 17 12.74 8.26 -28.62
CA GLY A 17 11.31 7.98 -28.76
C GLY A 17 10.88 6.76 -27.94
N THR A 18 11.60 5.65 -28.05
CA THR A 18 11.31 4.45 -27.25
C THR A 18 11.46 4.73 -25.75
N SER A 19 12.53 5.42 -25.34
CA SER A 19 12.72 5.79 -23.93
C SER A 19 11.58 6.69 -23.42
N ALA A 20 11.16 7.69 -24.19
CA ALA A 20 10.06 8.59 -23.82
C ALA A 20 8.72 7.84 -23.71
N VAL A 21 8.45 6.88 -24.60
CA VAL A 21 7.26 6.02 -24.52
C VAL A 21 7.30 5.15 -23.26
N LEU A 22 8.43 4.53 -22.93
CA LEU A 22 8.54 3.74 -21.69
C LEU A 22 8.31 4.61 -20.45
N TRP A 23 8.90 5.80 -20.41
CA TRP A 23 8.74 6.73 -19.29
C TRP A 23 7.32 7.29 -19.18
N SER A 24 6.57 7.46 -20.27
CA SER A 24 5.19 7.93 -20.20
C SER A 24 4.26 6.92 -19.53
N PHE A 25 4.51 5.61 -19.71
CA PHE A 25 3.78 4.55 -19.00
C PHE A 25 4.27 4.35 -17.56
N ALA A 26 5.56 4.58 -17.28
CA ALA A 26 6.13 4.38 -15.95
C ALA A 26 5.88 5.56 -14.99
N MET A 27 5.92 6.81 -15.47
CA MET A 27 5.79 8.03 -14.65
C MET A 27 4.56 8.05 -13.72
N PRO A 28 3.35 7.64 -14.16
CA PRO A 28 2.18 7.62 -13.28
C PRO A 28 2.37 6.77 -12.02
N ASN A 29 3.21 5.73 -12.07
CA ASN A 29 3.48 4.85 -10.93
C ASN A 29 4.41 5.48 -9.89
N PHE A 30 5.16 6.54 -10.24
CA PHE A 30 6.07 7.25 -9.34
C PHE A 30 5.43 8.44 -8.63
N LYS A 31 4.10 8.62 -8.73
CA LYS A 31 3.42 9.66 -7.96
C LYS A 31 3.60 9.41 -6.45
N PRO A 32 4.02 10.44 -5.67
CA PRO A 32 4.09 10.32 -4.23
C PRO A 32 2.75 9.86 -3.67
N LEU A 33 2.81 8.90 -2.77
CA LEU A 33 1.65 8.48 -2.01
C LEU A 33 1.32 9.58 -1.00
N THR A 34 0.20 10.27 -1.19
CA THR A 34 -0.30 11.22 -0.21
C THR A 34 -1.13 10.47 0.82
N ILE A 35 -0.58 10.30 2.03
CA ILE A 35 -1.30 9.69 3.14
C ILE A 35 -1.88 10.81 4.00
N PRO A 36 -3.21 11.06 3.95
CA PRO A 36 -3.84 12.05 4.82
C PRO A 36 -3.88 11.54 6.27
N GLU A 37 -4.26 12.44 7.18
CA GLU A 37 -4.58 12.03 8.55
C GLU A 37 -5.91 11.26 8.58
N MET A 38 -5.88 10.09 9.22
CA MET A 38 -7.02 9.21 9.36
C MET A 38 -7.85 9.65 10.55
N THR A 39 -9.18 9.71 10.39
CA THR A 39 -10.12 10.13 11.43
C THR A 39 -10.76 8.96 12.15
N SER A 40 -10.89 7.82 11.47
CA SER A 40 -11.44 6.58 12.03
C SER A 40 -10.98 5.38 11.22
N GLY A 41 -11.18 4.19 11.79
CA GLY A 41 -10.82 2.96 11.12
C GLY A 41 -11.48 1.74 11.73
N VAL A 42 -11.58 0.69 10.92
CA VAL A 42 -12.04 -0.63 11.32
C VAL A 42 -10.97 -1.64 10.95
N ILE A 43 -10.53 -2.43 11.91
CA ILE A 43 -9.58 -3.52 11.69
C ILE A 43 -10.33 -4.86 11.67
N SER A 44 -10.01 -5.69 10.69
CA SER A 44 -10.47 -7.06 10.52
C SER A 44 -9.29 -8.01 10.68
N VAL A 45 -9.33 -8.89 11.70
CA VAL A 45 -8.22 -9.77 12.06
C VAL A 45 -8.66 -11.24 12.07
N GLY A 46 -7.71 -12.11 11.70
CA GLY A 46 -7.80 -13.56 11.91
C GLY A 46 -8.68 -14.29 10.90
N PRO A 47 -8.77 -15.63 11.00
CA PRO A 47 -9.45 -16.48 10.02
C PRO A 47 -10.96 -16.19 9.94
N MET A 48 -11.57 -15.76 11.05
CA MET A 48 -12.97 -15.38 11.10
C MET A 48 -13.24 -13.91 10.70
N ARG A 49 -12.20 -13.15 10.34
CA ARG A 49 -12.31 -11.74 9.90
C ARG A 49 -13.11 -10.86 10.88
N ARG A 50 -12.93 -11.08 12.18
CA ARG A 50 -13.64 -10.30 13.22
C ARG A 50 -13.28 -8.83 13.07
N GLN A 51 -14.31 -8.00 12.92
CA GLN A 51 -14.17 -6.56 12.75
C GLN A 51 -14.28 -5.84 14.08
N ARG A 52 -13.44 -4.84 14.32
CA ARG A 52 -13.61 -3.88 15.42
C ARG A 52 -13.24 -2.48 14.96
N ALA A 53 -13.86 -1.48 15.57
CA ALA A 53 -13.41 -0.10 15.41
C ALA A 53 -12.07 0.12 16.14
N LEU A 54 -11.19 0.92 15.53
CA LEU A 54 -10.01 1.44 16.18
C LEU A 54 -10.39 2.56 17.15
N SER A 55 -9.78 2.55 18.33
CA SER A 55 -9.90 3.63 19.32
C SER A 55 -9.15 4.88 18.86
N ALA A 56 -9.44 6.03 19.50
CA ALA A 56 -8.75 7.27 19.19
C ALA A 56 -7.23 7.20 19.41
N ALA A 57 -6.78 6.48 20.45
CA ALA A 57 -5.36 6.26 20.70
C ALA A 57 -4.70 5.43 19.60
N GLU A 58 -5.37 4.38 19.14
CA GLU A 58 -4.87 3.53 18.03
C GLU A 58 -4.83 4.29 16.70
N ILE A 59 -5.82 5.15 16.43
CA ILE A 59 -5.81 6.03 15.26
C ILE A 59 -4.65 7.02 15.34
N HIS A 60 -4.37 7.58 16.52
CA HIS A 60 -3.24 8.47 16.71
C HIS A 60 -1.90 7.76 16.46
N THR A 61 -1.68 6.59 17.08
CA THR A 61 -0.49 5.76 16.85
C THR A 61 -0.33 5.37 15.38
N LEU A 62 -1.43 5.03 14.71
CA LEU A 62 -1.40 4.69 13.29
C LEU A 62 -1.04 5.91 12.43
N ASN A 63 -1.61 7.08 12.72
CA ASN A 63 -1.26 8.31 12.02
C ASN A 63 0.22 8.63 12.21
N ASP A 64 0.73 8.60 13.44
CA ASP A 64 2.16 8.82 13.72
C ASP A 64 3.04 7.86 12.93
N TRP A 65 2.69 6.58 12.91
CA TRP A 65 3.41 5.58 12.13
C TRP A 65 3.39 5.89 10.64
N LEU A 66 2.23 6.23 10.07
CA LEU A 66 2.09 6.59 8.66
C LEU A 66 2.88 7.87 8.31
N GLN A 67 2.96 8.84 9.23
CA GLN A 67 3.74 10.06 9.02
C GLN A 67 5.25 9.79 9.02
N HIS A 68 5.73 8.86 9.82
CA HIS A 68 7.13 8.44 9.81
C HIS A 68 7.48 7.60 8.56
N HIS A 69 6.50 6.93 7.96
CA HIS A 69 6.68 6.00 6.84
C HIS A 69 6.03 6.48 5.54
N ARG A 70 6.21 7.76 5.19
CA ARG A 70 5.67 8.34 3.94
C ARG A 70 6.43 7.93 2.67
N ALA A 71 7.66 7.45 2.82
CA ALA A 71 8.57 7.14 1.71
C ALA A 71 8.69 5.62 1.49
N VAL A 72 9.39 5.23 0.42
CA VAL A 72 9.80 3.83 0.13
C VAL A 72 8.68 2.87 -0.32
N TRP A 73 7.47 3.38 -0.52
CA TRP A 73 6.36 2.63 -1.11
C TRP A 73 6.62 2.28 -2.58
N GLY A 74 6.69 0.98 -2.88
CA GLY A 74 6.78 0.46 -4.25
C GLY A 74 5.41 0.10 -4.83
N PRO A 75 5.18 0.19 -6.15
CA PRO A 75 3.99 -0.40 -6.76
C PRO A 75 4.05 -1.93 -6.65
N LEU A 76 2.95 -2.55 -6.24
CA LEU A 76 2.78 -3.99 -6.34
C LEU A 76 2.29 -4.32 -7.76
N GLY A 77 3.16 -4.93 -8.57
CA GLY A 77 2.86 -5.28 -9.96
C GLY A 77 2.02 -6.54 -10.15
N GLN A 78 1.69 -7.25 -9.07
CA GLN A 78 0.94 -8.51 -9.08
C GLN A 78 -0.22 -8.44 -8.07
N THR A 79 -1.28 -9.19 -8.33
CA THR A 79 -2.39 -9.30 -7.37
C THR A 79 -1.87 -10.00 -6.09
N PRO A 80 -2.15 -9.46 -4.90
CA PRO A 80 -1.83 -10.12 -3.64
C PRO A 80 -2.26 -11.59 -3.63
N PRO A 81 -1.40 -12.54 -3.20
CA PRO A 81 -1.75 -13.96 -3.19
C PRO A 81 -2.84 -14.31 -2.17
N SER A 82 -3.04 -13.48 -1.15
CA SER A 82 -4.10 -13.61 -0.16
C SER A 82 -4.57 -12.25 0.34
N SER A 83 -5.63 -12.26 1.16
CA SER A 83 -6.22 -11.08 1.80
C SER A 83 -5.43 -10.57 3.03
N GLY A 84 -4.23 -11.12 3.30
CA GLY A 84 -3.35 -10.79 4.43
C GLY A 84 -3.85 -11.31 5.77
N ASP A 85 -3.05 -11.08 6.83
CA ASP A 85 -3.35 -11.52 8.20
C ASP A 85 -4.37 -10.59 8.89
N ALA A 86 -4.30 -9.30 8.56
CA ALA A 86 -5.26 -8.29 8.98
C ALA A 86 -5.50 -7.26 7.88
N THR A 87 -6.71 -6.70 7.85
CA THR A 87 -7.05 -5.57 6.97
C THR A 87 -7.61 -4.44 7.81
N ILE A 88 -7.08 -3.24 7.63
CA ILE A 88 -7.53 -2.02 8.27
C ILE A 88 -8.15 -1.14 7.19
N THR A 89 -9.44 -0.88 7.32
CA THR A 89 -10.17 0.08 6.49
C THR A 89 -10.19 1.41 7.22
N LEU A 90 -9.63 2.46 6.61
CA LEU A 90 -9.45 3.78 7.21
C LEU A 90 -10.29 4.81 6.49
N THR A 91 -10.84 5.74 7.26
CA THR A 91 -11.52 6.93 6.73
C THR A 91 -10.63 8.14 7.01
N ALA A 92 -10.45 8.98 5.99
CA ALA A 92 -9.79 10.28 6.12
C ALA A 92 -10.76 11.39 5.78
N ASN A 93 -10.41 12.63 6.14
CA ASN A 93 -11.18 13.80 5.77
C ASN A 93 -10.92 14.17 4.29
N ARG A 94 -11.55 13.44 3.37
CA ARG A 94 -11.44 13.65 1.91
C ARG A 94 -12.83 13.80 1.27
N PRO A 95 -12.90 14.41 0.07
CA PRO A 95 -14.15 14.46 -0.68
C PRO A 95 -14.74 13.05 -0.88
N VAL A 96 -16.05 12.93 -0.72
CA VAL A 96 -16.78 11.69 -1.01
C VAL A 96 -16.63 11.30 -2.48
N GLY A 97 -16.73 10.00 -2.75
CA GLY A 97 -16.69 9.45 -4.09
C GLY A 97 -17.86 9.92 -4.95
N ALA A 98 -17.83 9.59 -6.23
CA ALA A 98 -18.92 9.90 -7.16
C ALA A 98 -20.28 9.31 -6.75
N ASP A 99 -20.27 8.32 -5.86
CA ASP A 99 -21.41 7.66 -5.23
C ASP A 99 -21.88 8.33 -3.94
N GLY A 100 -21.28 9.45 -3.53
CA GLY A 100 -21.62 10.19 -2.32
C GLY A 100 -21.13 9.53 -1.02
N LYS A 101 -20.33 8.47 -1.10
CA LYS A 101 -19.81 7.75 0.08
C LYS A 101 -18.37 8.12 0.38
N PRO A 102 -17.91 8.04 1.64
CA PRO A 102 -16.49 8.15 1.96
C PRO A 102 -15.69 7.14 1.17
N VAL A 103 -14.59 7.58 0.54
CA VAL A 103 -13.67 6.68 -0.17
C VAL A 103 -12.66 6.15 0.85
N PRO A 104 -12.72 4.85 1.22
CA PRO A 104 -11.86 4.32 2.26
C PRO A 104 -10.45 4.09 1.74
N TYR A 105 -9.47 4.31 2.61
CA TYR A 105 -8.13 3.75 2.45
C TYR A 105 -8.13 2.32 2.98
N SER A 106 -7.42 1.42 2.32
CA SER A 106 -7.25 0.05 2.77
C SER A 106 -5.79 -0.23 3.05
N MET A 107 -5.52 -0.79 4.23
CA MET A 107 -4.19 -1.22 4.63
C MET A 107 -4.23 -2.69 5.01
N THR A 108 -3.54 -3.54 4.26
CA THR A 108 -3.44 -4.97 4.53
C THR A 108 -2.09 -5.28 5.16
N LEU A 109 -2.13 -5.96 6.30
CA LEU A 109 -0.97 -6.30 7.12
C LEU A 109 -0.65 -7.78 6.98
N TRP A 110 0.62 -8.07 6.77
CA TRP A 110 1.20 -9.41 6.79
C TRP A 110 2.12 -9.51 8.01
N THR A 111 1.56 -10.00 9.11
CA THR A 111 2.28 -10.12 10.38
C THR A 111 3.19 -11.34 10.43
N GLY A 112 3.01 -12.25 9.46
CA GLY A 112 3.75 -13.49 9.29
C GLY A 112 3.04 -14.72 9.85
N ILE A 113 1.74 -14.61 10.09
CA ILE A 113 0.90 -15.73 10.55
C ILE A 113 0.52 -16.62 9.36
N SER A 114 0.31 -16.03 8.18
CA SER A 114 -0.17 -16.74 6.97
C SER A 114 0.88 -17.58 6.22
N ALA A 115 2.06 -17.82 6.80
CA ALA A 115 3.14 -18.63 6.20
C ALA A 115 3.56 -18.21 4.78
N ALA A 116 3.24 -16.99 4.36
CA ALA A 116 3.65 -16.42 3.09
C ALA A 116 4.96 -15.63 3.26
N ASP A 117 5.75 -15.49 2.19
CA ASP A 117 7.04 -14.76 2.18
C ASP A 117 6.92 -13.23 2.43
N TRP A 118 5.79 -12.76 2.95
CA TRP A 118 5.43 -11.35 3.12
C TRP A 118 5.52 -10.88 4.57
N ASN A 119 6.31 -11.53 5.42
CA ASN A 119 6.45 -11.13 6.82
C ASN A 119 6.86 -9.65 6.97
N ASN A 120 6.21 -8.94 7.90
CA ASN A 120 6.40 -7.51 8.17
C ASN A 120 6.09 -6.60 6.96
N THR A 121 5.17 -7.03 6.09
CA THR A 121 4.83 -6.28 4.88
C THR A 121 3.47 -5.60 5.01
N VAL A 122 3.40 -4.36 4.53
CA VAL A 122 2.16 -3.60 4.45
C VAL A 122 1.81 -3.34 3.00
N PHE A 123 0.57 -3.63 2.65
CA PHE A 123 -0.02 -3.22 1.38
C PHE A 123 -0.97 -2.07 1.66
N LEU A 124 -0.80 -0.96 0.98
CA LEU A 124 -1.63 0.22 1.11
C LEU A 124 -2.31 0.54 -0.22
N GLU A 125 -3.60 0.81 -0.13
CA GLU A 125 -4.44 1.20 -1.24
C GLU A 125 -5.18 2.50 -0.88
N ASP A 126 -4.96 3.56 -1.67
CA ASP A 126 -5.55 4.89 -1.45
C ASP A 126 -7.08 4.88 -1.57
N ARG A 127 -7.59 4.06 -2.49
CA ARG A 127 -9.02 3.89 -2.76
C ARG A 127 -9.26 2.54 -3.42
N PRO A 128 -10.47 1.95 -3.29
CA PRO A 128 -10.76 0.67 -3.93
C PRO A 128 -10.46 0.68 -5.44
N GLY A 129 -9.68 -0.31 -5.89
CA GLY A 129 -9.19 -0.45 -7.26
C GLY A 129 -7.96 0.39 -7.61
N ALA A 130 -7.32 1.05 -6.64
CA ALA A 130 -6.09 1.80 -6.88
C ALA A 130 -4.87 0.86 -7.00
N VAL A 131 -3.77 1.42 -7.52
CA VAL A 131 -2.48 0.72 -7.48
C VAL A 131 -2.10 0.46 -6.03
N ILE A 132 -1.96 -0.82 -5.69
CA ILE A 132 -1.51 -1.25 -4.37
C ILE A 132 -0.05 -0.85 -4.22
N ARG A 133 0.24 -0.19 -3.10
CA ARG A 133 1.60 0.16 -2.68
C ARG A 133 2.07 -0.85 -1.66
N VAL A 134 3.27 -1.38 -1.84
CA VAL A 134 3.87 -2.37 -0.95
C VAL A 134 5.14 -1.82 -0.33
N HIS A 135 5.33 -2.09 0.95
CA HIS A 135 6.62 -1.94 1.59
C HIS A 135 6.83 -3.02 2.66
N GLN A 136 8.04 -3.56 2.71
CA GLN A 136 8.47 -4.48 3.76
C GLN A 136 9.26 -3.70 4.80
N PHE A 137 8.88 -3.84 6.06
CA PHE A 137 9.43 -3.06 7.17
C PHE A 137 10.40 -3.91 8.00
N SER A 138 11.27 -3.22 8.72
CA SER A 138 12.03 -3.86 9.81
C SER A 138 11.06 -4.34 10.89
N GLU A 139 11.48 -5.31 11.70
CA GLU A 139 10.65 -5.81 12.81
C GLU A 139 10.32 -4.69 13.82
N ALA A 140 11.28 -3.80 14.09
CA ALA A 140 11.11 -2.68 14.99
C ALA A 140 10.05 -1.68 14.47
N ASP A 141 10.12 -1.33 13.19
CA ASP A 141 9.16 -0.40 12.58
C ASP A 141 7.77 -1.02 12.48
N PHE A 142 7.69 -2.33 12.21
CA PHE A 142 6.42 -3.04 12.11
C PHE A 142 5.76 -3.32 13.47
N ALA A 143 6.50 -3.22 14.58
CA ALA A 143 6.03 -3.59 15.92
C ALA A 143 4.75 -2.85 16.34
N ALA A 144 4.63 -1.56 16.00
CA ALA A 144 3.42 -0.78 16.30
C ALA A 144 2.18 -1.36 15.61
N LEU A 145 2.30 -1.76 14.34
CA LEU A 145 1.22 -2.39 13.59
C LEU A 145 0.90 -3.79 14.11
N ARG A 146 1.93 -4.56 14.48
CA ARG A 146 1.75 -5.86 15.11
C ARG A 146 0.98 -5.75 16.42
N GLN A 147 1.26 -4.74 17.25
CA GLN A 147 0.51 -4.50 18.48
C GLN A 147 -0.98 -4.22 18.23
N LEU A 148 -1.34 -3.47 17.16
CA LEU A 148 -2.75 -3.25 16.80
C LEU A 148 -3.50 -4.55 16.49
N VAL A 149 -2.78 -5.56 15.98
CA VAL A 149 -3.30 -6.90 15.67
C VAL A 149 -3.30 -7.80 16.90
N ASP A 150 -2.20 -7.83 17.65
CA ASP A 150 -1.92 -8.80 18.73
C ASP A 150 -2.48 -8.41 20.10
N GLN A 151 -2.77 -7.12 20.37
CA GLN A 151 -3.28 -6.66 21.68
C GLN A 151 -4.62 -7.30 22.10
N HIS A 152 -5.26 -8.06 21.22
CA HIS A 152 -6.52 -8.73 21.49
C HIS A 152 -6.37 -10.23 21.19
N PRO A 153 -6.79 -11.13 22.09
CA PRO A 153 -6.58 -12.57 21.93
C PRO A 153 -7.37 -13.08 20.72
N TYR A 154 -6.68 -13.22 19.59
CA TYR A 154 -7.17 -13.97 18.44
C TYR A 154 -6.48 -15.34 18.49
N GLU A 155 -7.27 -16.42 18.50
CA GLU A 155 -6.71 -17.77 18.44
C GLU A 155 -5.87 -17.90 17.17
N ARG A 156 -4.56 -18.10 17.36
CA ARG A 156 -3.65 -18.45 16.27
C ARG A 156 -4.07 -19.83 15.78
N THR A 157 -4.72 -19.89 14.63
CA THR A 157 -4.97 -21.16 13.96
C THR A 157 -3.63 -21.73 13.51
N ALA A 158 -3.12 -22.70 14.28
CA ALA A 158 -2.11 -23.62 13.79
C ALA A 158 -2.78 -24.43 12.68
N PHE A 159 -2.41 -24.18 11.43
CA PHE A 159 -2.75 -25.10 10.35
C PHE A 159 -1.89 -26.37 10.49
N PRO A 160 -2.46 -27.57 10.26
CA PRO A 160 -1.76 -28.86 10.39
C PRO A 160 -0.70 -29.09 9.30
#